data_AF-A0A835DC03-F1
#
_entry.id   AF-A0A835DC03-F1
#
_cell.length_a   1.000
_cell.length_b   1.000
_cell.length_c   1.000
_cell.angle_alpha   90.00
_cell.angle_beta   90.00
_cell.angle_gamma   90.00
#
_symmetry.space_group_name_H-M   'P 1'
#
loop_
_entity.id
_entity.type
_entity.pdbx_description
1 polymer ?
#
loop_
_entity_poly.entity_id
_entity_poly.type
_entity_poly.pdbx_seq_one_letter_code
_entity_poly.pdbx_strand_id
1 'polypeptide(L)'
;MNRTCFPFIHTPWRRTTKLLGGDWGSSGFSIVLLQLHRSRERDIVSNTKRREMEREKEMKQSKFKSICVFCGSSQGKKSSYQDAAIELGKELVMLLQSNSVSRNIDLVYGGGSVGLMGLVSQAVHDGGRHVLGVIPKTLMPREIIGETVGEVKAVADMHQRKAEMAKQSDAFIALPGGYGTLEELLEMITWAQLGIHDKPVGLLNVDGYYNSLLSFIDKAVEEGFINPSARHIIVSAPTAKELVKKLEEYFPRHERVASKLSWEMGKLGYSSKCDISR
;
A
#
# COMPACT_ATOMS: atom_id res chain seq x y z
N MET A 1 -53.76 15.33 1.66
CA MET A 1 -54.77 14.26 1.73
C MET A 1 -54.09 12.93 1.36
N ASN A 2 -54.20 11.98 2.28
CA ASN A 2 -53.99 10.52 2.21
C ASN A 2 -52.72 9.92 1.58
N ARG A 3 -51.89 9.40 2.49
CA ARG A 3 -50.86 8.37 2.26
C ARG A 3 -51.51 7.00 2.10
N THR A 4 -50.99 6.22 1.16
CA THR A 4 -51.34 4.82 0.87
C THR A 4 -50.70 3.86 1.88
N CYS A 5 -51.47 2.87 2.32
CA CYS A 5 -51.08 1.80 3.24
C CYS A 5 -50.44 0.61 2.51
N PHE A 6 -49.48 -0.04 3.17
CA PHE A 6 -49.00 -1.40 2.87
C PHE A 6 -49.68 -2.42 3.81
N PRO A 7 -49.82 -3.71 3.41
CA PRO A 7 -50.75 -4.62 4.02
C PRO A 7 -50.18 -5.43 5.19
N PHE A 8 -51.11 -5.79 6.06
CA PHE A 8 -51.04 -6.77 7.15
C PHE A 8 -50.60 -8.16 6.67
N ILE A 9 -49.68 -8.80 7.41
CA ILE A 9 -49.61 -10.26 7.51
C ILE A 9 -49.54 -10.66 8.99
N HIS A 10 -50.53 -11.46 9.37
CA HIS A 10 -50.74 -12.07 10.68
C HIS A 10 -49.74 -13.19 10.98
N THR A 11 -49.31 -13.30 12.23
CA THR A 11 -49.08 -14.61 12.88
C THR A 11 -49.50 -14.57 14.36
N PRO A 12 -49.91 -15.70 14.96
CA PRO A 12 -50.82 -15.72 16.10
C PRO A 12 -50.10 -15.89 17.44
N TRP A 13 -50.45 -15.08 18.44
CA TRP A 13 -50.01 -15.29 19.82
C TRP A 13 -51.08 -16.11 20.57
N ARG A 14 -50.82 -17.41 20.76
CA ARG A 14 -51.64 -18.29 21.62
C ARG A 14 -51.21 -18.14 23.08
N ARG A 15 -52.24 -18.06 23.93
CA ARG A 15 -52.28 -18.17 25.40
C ARG A 15 -51.16 -19.02 26.04
N THR A 16 -50.58 -18.46 27.10
CA THR A 16 -50.48 -19.15 28.39
C THR A 16 -50.44 -18.11 29.51
N THR A 17 -51.59 -17.92 30.18
CA THR A 17 -51.66 -17.37 31.54
C THR A 17 -51.81 -18.54 32.51
N LYS A 18 -50.89 -18.62 33.46
CA LYS A 18 -51.02 -19.09 34.86
C LYS A 18 -49.73 -19.77 35.30
N LEU A 19 -48.98 -19.10 36.18
CA LEU A 19 -48.66 -19.56 37.53
C LEU A 19 -47.57 -18.65 38.08
N LEU A 20 -47.97 -17.83 39.05
CA LEU A 20 -47.23 -17.33 40.23
C LEU A 20 -47.89 -16.01 40.62
N GLY A 21 -48.64 -16.06 41.72
CA GLY A 21 -49.30 -14.90 42.31
C GLY A 21 -48.27 -13.93 42.86
N GLY A 22 -48.46 -12.66 42.56
CA GLY A 22 -47.71 -11.55 43.11
C GLY A 22 -48.38 -10.27 42.60
N ASP A 23 -48.90 -9.48 43.53
CA ASP A 23 -49.60 -8.23 43.27
C ASP A 23 -48.55 -7.16 42.89
N TRP A 24 -48.36 -6.90 41.60
CA TRP A 24 -47.45 -5.85 41.13
C TRP A 24 -48.25 -4.58 40.88
N GLY A 25 -48.20 -3.64 41.83
CA GLY A 25 -48.74 -2.30 41.67
C GLY A 25 -48.18 -1.62 40.41
N SER A 26 -48.97 -0.71 39.82
CA SER A 26 -48.73 -0.03 38.53
C SER A 26 -47.35 0.64 38.37
N SER A 27 -46.58 0.81 39.45
CA SER A 27 -45.20 1.30 39.45
C SER A 27 -44.15 0.23 39.09
N GLY A 28 -44.42 -1.06 39.33
CA GLY A 28 -43.50 -2.17 39.04
C GLY A 28 -43.43 -2.55 37.55
N PHE A 29 -44.55 -2.44 36.83
CA PHE A 29 -44.60 -2.70 35.38
C PHE A 29 -43.77 -1.68 34.58
N SER A 30 -43.80 -0.40 34.95
CA SER A 30 -42.98 0.64 34.30
C SER A 30 -41.49 0.41 34.50
N ILE A 31 -41.07 -0.04 35.69
CA ILE A 31 -39.64 -0.28 36.00
C ILE A 31 -39.11 -1.46 35.18
N VAL A 32 -39.86 -2.56 35.09
CA VAL A 32 -39.48 -3.73 34.28
C VAL A 32 -39.44 -3.38 32.79
N LEU A 33 -40.41 -2.60 32.29
CA LEU A 33 -40.41 -2.16 30.89
C LEU A 33 -39.24 -1.22 30.58
N LEU A 34 -38.91 -0.29 31.47
CA LEU A 34 -37.74 0.60 31.35
C LEU A 34 -36.43 -0.19 31.41
N GLN A 35 -36.32 -1.19 32.28
CA GLN A 35 -35.14 -2.06 32.36
C GLN A 35 -34.97 -2.92 31.11
N LEU A 36 -36.06 -3.45 30.55
CA LEU A 36 -36.04 -4.20 29.29
C LEU A 36 -35.68 -3.30 28.11
N HIS A 37 -36.20 -2.07 28.04
CA HIS A 37 -35.85 -1.10 27.00
C HIS A 37 -34.37 -0.71 27.08
N ARG A 38 -33.88 -0.42 28.29
CA ARG A 38 -32.47 -0.06 28.56
C ARG A 38 -31.51 -1.23 28.33
N SER A 39 -31.95 -2.48 28.54
CA SER A 39 -31.17 -3.68 28.16
C SER A 39 -31.08 -3.83 26.65
N ARG A 40 -32.22 -3.69 25.95
CA ARG A 40 -32.31 -3.81 24.49
C ARG A 40 -31.51 -2.72 23.77
N GLU A 41 -31.48 -1.49 24.29
CA GLU A 41 -30.62 -0.41 23.79
C GLU A 41 -29.14 -0.69 23.98
N ARG A 42 -28.73 -1.23 25.14
CA ARG A 42 -27.33 -1.65 25.38
C ARG A 42 -26.91 -2.77 24.45
N ASP A 43 -27.79 -3.74 24.20
CA ASP A 43 -27.53 -4.84 23.28
C ASP A 43 -27.39 -4.34 21.84
N ILE A 44 -28.25 -3.42 21.40
CA ILE A 44 -28.17 -2.78 20.07
C ILE A 44 -26.87 -1.98 19.94
N VAL A 45 -26.52 -1.11 20.89
CA VAL A 45 -25.27 -0.32 20.85
C VAL A 45 -24.03 -1.24 20.88
N SER A 46 -24.07 -2.35 21.63
CA SER A 46 -22.98 -3.33 21.66
C SER A 46 -22.83 -4.10 20.34
N ASN A 47 -23.95 -4.42 19.67
CA ASN A 47 -23.95 -5.08 18.36
C ASN A 47 -23.54 -4.12 17.23
N THR A 48 -23.91 -2.84 17.31
CA THR A 48 -23.48 -1.83 16.34
C THR A 48 -21.98 -1.56 16.47
N LYS A 49 -21.46 -1.42 17.69
CA LYS A 49 -20.00 -1.32 17.93
C LYS A 49 -19.24 -2.58 17.53
N ARG A 50 -19.81 -3.77 17.74
CA ARG A 50 -19.23 -5.03 17.23
C ARG A 50 -19.21 -5.07 15.71
N ARG A 51 -20.29 -4.64 15.04
CA ARG A 51 -20.36 -4.56 13.57
C ARG A 51 -19.51 -3.44 12.96
N GLU A 52 -19.22 -2.38 13.71
CA GLU A 52 -18.26 -1.34 13.32
C GLU A 52 -16.82 -1.85 13.52
N MET A 53 -16.52 -2.49 14.66
CA MET A 53 -15.24 -3.17 14.88
C MET A 53 -15.01 -4.37 13.94
N GLU A 54 -16.06 -5.08 13.54
CA GLU A 54 -16.02 -6.18 12.56
C GLU A 54 -15.86 -5.65 11.13
N ARG A 55 -16.42 -4.48 10.79
CA ARG A 55 -16.17 -3.78 9.52
C ARG A 55 -14.78 -3.13 9.46
N GLU A 56 -14.23 -2.72 10.60
CA GLU A 56 -12.81 -2.33 10.73
C GLU A 56 -11.88 -3.56 10.73
N LYS A 57 -12.37 -4.75 11.10
CA LYS A 57 -11.66 -6.03 11.06
C LYS A 57 -11.84 -6.85 9.80
N GLU A 58 -12.72 -6.46 8.87
CA GLU A 58 -12.64 -6.91 7.49
C GLU A 58 -11.33 -6.34 6.93
N MET A 59 -10.23 -7.04 7.19
CA MET A 59 -8.91 -6.78 6.62
C MET A 59 -9.08 -6.80 5.12
N LYS A 60 -9.30 -5.62 4.56
CA LYS A 60 -9.35 -5.41 3.13
C LYS A 60 -8.04 -5.94 2.60
N GLN A 61 -8.12 -7.06 1.88
CA GLN A 61 -6.95 -7.72 1.35
C GLN A 61 -6.16 -6.69 0.54
N SER A 62 -4.90 -6.47 0.92
CA SER A 62 -4.06 -5.50 0.21
C SER A 62 -3.98 -5.85 -1.27
N LYS A 63 -4.05 -4.85 -2.14
CA LYS A 63 -3.89 -5.05 -3.59
C LYS A 63 -2.43 -5.34 -3.99
N PHE A 64 -1.49 -5.10 -3.08
CA PHE A 64 -0.07 -5.34 -3.31
C PHE A 64 0.33 -6.72 -2.81
N LYS A 65 1.11 -7.44 -3.63
CA LYS A 65 1.79 -8.66 -3.20
C LYS A 65 3.23 -8.37 -2.80
N SER A 66 3.82 -7.37 -3.44
CA SER A 66 5.24 -7.04 -3.37
C SER A 66 5.46 -5.53 -3.47
N ILE A 67 6.33 -4.97 -2.62
CA ILE A 67 6.67 -3.54 -2.67
C ILE A 67 8.18 -3.38 -2.84
N CYS A 68 8.58 -2.58 -3.82
CA CYS A 68 9.96 -2.18 -4.03
C CYS A 68 10.33 -1.02 -3.11
N VAL A 69 11.44 -1.13 -2.38
CA VAL A 69 11.98 -0.01 -1.60
C VAL A 69 13.33 0.43 -2.14
N PHE A 70 13.39 1.68 -2.59
CA PHE A 70 14.64 2.38 -2.89
C PHE A 70 15.06 3.20 -1.66
N CYS A 71 16.30 3.05 -1.20
CA CYS A 71 16.78 3.75 -0.02
C CYS A 71 18.30 3.86 -0.01
N GLY A 72 18.85 4.72 0.85
CA GLY A 72 20.29 4.91 0.96
C GLY A 72 21.03 3.67 1.50
N SER A 73 22.19 3.36 0.91
CA SER A 73 23.18 2.44 1.47
C SER A 73 23.87 2.98 2.73
N SER A 74 23.69 4.27 3.04
CA SER A 74 24.06 4.89 4.32
C SER A 74 22.84 5.09 5.20
N GLN A 75 23.04 5.23 6.51
CA GLN A 75 21.94 5.44 7.48
C GLN A 75 21.45 6.91 7.53
N GLY A 76 22.19 7.84 6.91
CA GLY A 76 21.99 9.27 7.10
C GLY A 76 22.46 9.78 8.46
N LYS A 77 22.28 11.09 8.71
CA LYS A 77 22.78 11.77 9.92
C LYS A 77 21.75 11.90 11.06
N LYS A 78 20.46 11.80 10.75
CA LYS A 78 19.38 11.96 11.72
C LYS A 78 18.77 10.60 12.01
N SER A 79 18.58 10.27 13.30
CA SER A 79 17.97 9.00 13.74
C SER A 79 16.59 8.75 13.13
N SER A 80 15.85 9.82 12.84
CA SER A 80 14.53 9.77 12.20
C SER A 80 14.53 8.99 10.88
N TYR A 81 15.63 8.99 10.13
CA TYR A 81 15.72 8.22 8.88
C TYR A 81 15.81 6.71 9.14
N GLN A 82 16.59 6.29 10.15
CA GLN A 82 16.66 4.90 10.58
C GLN A 82 15.31 4.44 11.16
N ASP A 83 14.72 5.26 12.03
CA ASP A 83 13.42 4.99 12.66
C ASP A 83 12.34 4.79 11.59
N ALA A 84 12.30 5.67 10.58
CA ALA A 84 11.37 5.56 9.47
C ALA A 84 11.60 4.32 8.60
N ALA A 85 12.84 3.87 8.41
CA ALA A 85 13.13 2.64 7.67
C ALA A 85 12.60 1.39 8.42
N ILE A 86 12.77 1.37 9.74
CA ILE A 86 12.24 0.30 10.60
C ILE A 86 10.70 0.35 10.65
N GLU A 87 10.12 1.54 10.80
CA GLU A 87 8.67 1.74 10.79
C GLU A 87 8.06 1.29 9.47
N LEU A 88 8.68 1.65 8.34
CA LEU A 88 8.26 1.18 7.03
C LEU A 88 8.26 -0.34 6.95
N GLY A 89 9.35 -1.00 7.39
CA GLY A 89 9.40 -2.46 7.39
C GLY A 89 8.26 -3.10 8.20
N LYS A 90 7.95 -2.55 9.38
CA LYS A 90 6.83 -3.02 10.21
C LYS A 90 5.46 -2.79 9.56
N GLU A 91 5.26 -1.64 8.92
CA GLU A 91 4.02 -1.35 8.18
C GLU A 91 3.85 -2.28 6.98
N LEU A 92 4.93 -2.61 6.25
CA LEU A 92 4.89 -3.60 5.17
C LEU A 92 4.48 -4.99 5.69
N VAL A 93 5.04 -5.42 6.83
CA VAL A 93 4.66 -6.68 7.48
C VAL A 93 3.17 -6.68 7.84
N MET A 94 2.67 -5.62 8.46
CA MET A 94 1.25 -5.51 8.85
C MET A 94 0.31 -5.48 7.63
N LEU A 95 0.66 -4.75 6.58
CA LEU A 95 -0.13 -4.70 5.34
C LEU A 95 -0.24 -6.08 4.69
N LEU A 96 0.87 -6.82 4.65
CA LEU A 96 0.95 -8.12 3.96
C LEU A 96 0.44 -9.30 4.83
N GLN A 97 0.22 -9.09 6.14
CA GLN A 97 -0.46 -10.04 7.04
C GLN A 97 -1.85 -10.46 6.59
N SER A 98 -2.55 -9.60 5.84
CA SER A 98 -3.85 -9.93 5.27
C SER A 98 -3.81 -10.95 4.12
N ASN A 99 -2.64 -11.19 3.50
CA ASN A 99 -2.49 -12.08 2.36
C ASN A 99 -2.05 -13.48 2.80
N SER A 100 -3.00 -14.44 2.81
CA SER A 100 -2.79 -15.85 3.24
C SER A 100 -2.00 -16.72 2.23
N VAL A 101 -1.06 -16.17 1.47
CA VAL A 101 -0.33 -16.91 0.42
C VAL A 101 1.14 -17.02 0.77
N SER A 102 1.57 -18.21 1.18
CA SER A 102 2.89 -18.58 1.71
C SER A 102 4.06 -18.46 0.71
N ARG A 103 3.92 -17.76 -0.42
CA ARG A 103 4.90 -17.73 -1.52
C ARG A 103 5.03 -16.39 -2.25
N ASN A 104 4.48 -15.30 -1.73
CA ASN A 104 4.65 -13.99 -2.37
C ASN A 104 5.88 -13.27 -1.78
N ILE A 105 6.70 -12.70 -2.66
CA ILE A 105 7.80 -11.80 -2.28
C ILE A 105 7.18 -10.54 -1.68
N ASP A 106 7.46 -10.25 -0.42
CA ASP A 106 6.84 -9.15 0.30
C ASP A 106 7.61 -7.83 0.08
N LEU A 107 8.94 -7.89 0.19
CA LEU A 107 9.86 -6.77 -0.04
C LEU A 107 10.80 -7.07 -1.21
N VAL A 108 10.90 -6.15 -2.14
CA VAL A 108 11.95 -6.10 -3.17
C VAL A 108 12.86 -4.90 -2.89
N TYR A 109 14.16 -5.07 -2.92
CA TYR A 109 15.11 -3.96 -2.71
C TYR A 109 16.46 -4.23 -3.39
N GLY A 110 17.41 -3.31 -3.23
CA GLY A 110 18.71 -3.38 -3.92
C GLY A 110 19.73 -4.39 -3.36
N GLY A 111 19.40 -5.19 -2.35
CA GLY A 111 20.25 -6.30 -1.88
C GLY A 111 21.43 -5.93 -0.98
N GLY A 112 21.57 -4.67 -0.56
CA GLY A 112 22.61 -4.24 0.38
C GLY A 112 22.33 -4.67 1.83
N SER A 113 23.37 -4.90 2.62
CA SER A 113 23.23 -5.34 4.04
C SER A 113 23.39 -4.21 5.06
N VAL A 114 23.66 -2.98 4.61
CA VAL A 114 24.00 -1.82 5.47
C VAL A 114 23.07 -0.63 5.21
N GLY A 115 23.18 0.42 6.04
CA GLY A 115 22.38 1.63 5.87
C GLY A 115 20.89 1.42 6.09
N LEU A 116 20.06 2.23 5.43
CA LEU A 116 18.60 2.06 5.48
C LEU A 116 18.16 0.76 4.80
N MET A 117 18.92 0.29 3.80
CA MET A 117 18.68 -0.98 3.11
C MET A 117 18.71 -2.17 4.07
N GLY A 118 19.74 -2.25 4.93
CA GLY A 118 19.83 -3.28 5.96
C GLY A 118 18.69 -3.18 6.99
N LEU A 119 18.34 -1.96 7.42
CA LEU A 119 17.30 -1.75 8.42
C LEU A 119 15.90 -2.16 7.93
N VAL A 120 15.52 -1.76 6.70
CA VAL A 120 14.20 -2.09 6.16
C VAL A 120 14.08 -3.58 5.86
N SER A 121 15.13 -4.19 5.30
CA SER A 121 15.14 -5.62 4.98
C SER A 121 15.08 -6.48 6.25
N GLN A 122 15.85 -6.13 7.28
CA GLN A 122 15.81 -6.82 8.58
C GLN A 122 14.44 -6.70 9.23
N ALA A 123 13.86 -5.50 9.28
CA ALA A 123 12.56 -5.28 9.90
C ALA A 123 11.44 -6.09 9.21
N VAL A 124 11.50 -6.23 7.88
CA VAL A 124 10.55 -7.10 7.14
C VAL A 124 10.82 -8.57 7.43
N HIS A 125 12.09 -9.00 7.38
CA HIS A 125 12.46 -10.39 7.62
C HIS A 125 12.09 -10.87 9.03
N ASP A 126 12.34 -10.07 10.06
CA ASP A 126 11.98 -10.34 11.46
C ASP A 126 10.46 -10.48 11.63
N GLY A 127 9.68 -9.84 10.77
CA GLY A 127 8.23 -10.01 10.67
C GLY A 127 7.77 -11.31 10.03
N GLY A 128 8.69 -12.23 9.69
CA GLY A 128 8.43 -13.52 9.06
C GLY A 128 8.09 -13.42 7.57
N ARG A 129 8.49 -12.32 6.91
CA ARG A 129 8.15 -12.00 5.52
C ARG A 129 9.30 -12.29 4.56
N HIS A 130 8.97 -12.52 3.30
CA HIS A 130 9.95 -12.82 2.27
C HIS A 130 10.60 -11.54 1.72
N VAL A 131 11.93 -11.50 1.74
CA VAL A 131 12.73 -10.39 1.22
C VAL A 131 13.51 -10.86 0.00
N LEU A 132 13.46 -10.08 -1.09
CA LEU A 132 14.25 -10.29 -2.30
C LEU A 132 15.18 -9.10 -2.54
N GLY A 133 16.48 -9.33 -2.40
CA GLY A 133 17.53 -8.41 -2.81
C GLY A 133 17.96 -8.65 -4.25
N VAL A 134 17.91 -7.63 -5.10
CA VAL A 134 18.44 -7.72 -6.48
C VAL A 134 19.71 -6.90 -6.57
N ILE A 135 20.82 -7.56 -6.88
CA ILE A 135 22.15 -6.93 -6.86
C ILE A 135 23.00 -7.32 -8.07
N PRO A 136 23.70 -6.39 -8.73
CA PRO A 136 24.66 -6.75 -9.77
C PRO A 136 25.85 -7.48 -9.16
N LYS A 137 26.36 -8.50 -9.85
CA LYS A 137 27.53 -9.28 -9.42
C LYS A 137 28.74 -8.41 -9.08
N THR A 138 28.91 -7.29 -9.78
CA THR A 138 30.01 -6.34 -9.59
C THR A 138 29.92 -5.55 -8.28
N LEU A 139 28.73 -5.39 -7.71
CA LEU A 139 28.51 -4.62 -6.48
C LEU A 139 28.42 -5.50 -5.22
N MET A 140 28.23 -6.82 -5.37
CA MET A 140 28.11 -7.74 -4.24
C MET A 140 29.23 -7.59 -3.21
N PRO A 141 30.54 -7.55 -3.58
CA PRO A 141 31.61 -7.44 -2.58
C PRO A 141 31.64 -6.11 -1.80
N ARG A 142 30.96 -5.07 -2.32
CA ARG A 142 30.95 -3.72 -1.72
C ARG A 142 29.70 -3.45 -0.90
N GLU A 143 28.55 -3.95 -1.35
CA GLU A 143 27.25 -3.66 -0.74
C GLU A 143 26.79 -4.77 0.22
N ILE A 144 27.36 -5.98 0.11
CA ILE A 144 27.12 -7.10 1.02
C ILE A 144 28.39 -7.29 1.87
N ILE A 145 28.42 -6.59 3.01
CA ILE A 145 29.56 -6.59 3.95
C ILE A 145 29.31 -7.60 5.09
N GLY A 146 28.10 -8.15 5.20
CA GLY A 146 27.72 -9.16 6.19
C GLY A 146 26.66 -10.13 5.65
N GLU A 147 25.98 -10.82 6.56
CA GLU A 147 24.84 -11.66 6.18
C GLU A 147 23.69 -10.79 5.65
N THR A 148 23.13 -11.20 4.52
CA THR A 148 21.90 -10.60 3.97
C THR A 148 20.72 -11.44 4.42
N VAL A 149 19.58 -10.79 4.64
CA VAL A 149 18.34 -11.47 4.96
C VAL A 149 17.53 -11.74 3.69
N GLY A 150 16.92 -12.92 3.62
CA GLY A 150 16.10 -13.33 2.48
C GLY A 150 16.88 -13.83 1.27
N GLU A 151 16.21 -13.84 0.11
CA GLU A 151 16.78 -14.27 -1.16
C GLU A 151 17.60 -13.14 -1.80
N VAL A 152 18.77 -13.49 -2.36
CA VAL A 152 19.57 -12.56 -3.16
C VAL A 152 19.64 -13.05 -4.60
N LYS A 153 19.14 -12.24 -5.53
CA LYS A 153 19.21 -12.46 -6.97
C LYS A 153 20.33 -11.64 -7.60
N ALA A 154 21.39 -12.33 -7.99
CA ALA A 154 22.52 -11.73 -8.70
C ALA A 154 22.21 -11.50 -10.19
N VAL A 155 22.42 -10.28 -10.69
CA VAL A 155 22.19 -9.89 -12.10
C VAL A 155 23.48 -9.42 -12.77
N ALA A 156 23.47 -9.30 -14.11
CA ALA A 156 24.67 -8.95 -14.86
C ALA A 156 25.06 -7.46 -14.71
N ASP A 157 24.08 -6.56 -14.70
CA ASP A 157 24.30 -5.12 -14.76
C ASP A 157 23.18 -4.32 -14.05
N MET A 158 23.35 -3.00 -13.98
CA MET A 158 22.40 -2.09 -13.33
C MET A 158 21.05 -1.97 -14.05
N HIS A 159 21.01 -2.14 -15.38
CA HIS A 159 19.74 -2.07 -16.12
C HIS A 159 18.88 -3.31 -15.82
N GLN A 160 19.49 -4.50 -15.83
CA GLN A 160 18.83 -5.73 -15.43
C GLN A 160 18.36 -5.68 -13.98
N ARG A 161 19.15 -5.07 -13.09
CA ARG A 161 18.77 -4.86 -11.68
C ARG A 161 17.44 -4.11 -11.57
N LYS A 162 17.35 -2.92 -12.18
CA LYS A 162 16.15 -2.08 -12.13
C LYS A 162 14.96 -2.75 -12.82
N ALA A 163 15.19 -3.38 -13.98
CA ALA A 163 14.13 -4.10 -14.70
C ALA A 163 13.57 -5.28 -13.88
N GLU A 164 14.42 -6.04 -13.19
CA GLU A 164 13.99 -7.14 -12.33
C GLU A 164 13.25 -6.61 -11.10
N MET A 165 13.76 -5.58 -10.43
CA MET A 165 13.09 -4.96 -9.29
C MET A 165 11.70 -4.43 -9.68
N ALA A 166 11.60 -3.75 -10.83
CA ALA A 166 10.33 -3.25 -11.35
C ALA A 166 9.37 -4.37 -11.75
N LYS A 167 9.87 -5.50 -12.26
CA LYS A 167 9.05 -6.67 -12.61
C LYS A 167 8.46 -7.34 -11.38
N GLN A 168 9.23 -7.46 -10.30
CA GLN A 168 8.87 -8.19 -9.08
C GLN A 168 8.07 -7.37 -8.07
N SER A 169 7.63 -6.16 -8.42
CA SER A 169 7.01 -5.21 -7.47
C SER A 169 5.68 -4.69 -7.97
N ASP A 170 4.70 -4.50 -7.09
CA ASP A 170 3.40 -3.90 -7.43
C ASP A 170 3.31 -2.41 -7.08
N ALA A 171 4.23 -1.92 -6.24
CA ALA A 171 4.40 -0.52 -5.88
C ALA A 171 5.87 -0.19 -5.61
N PHE A 172 6.20 1.10 -5.61
CA PHE A 172 7.54 1.61 -5.32
C PHE A 172 7.49 2.61 -4.18
N ILE A 173 8.44 2.55 -3.26
CA ILE A 173 8.63 3.51 -2.17
C ILE A 173 10.08 3.95 -2.15
N ALA A 174 10.32 5.27 -2.08
CA ALA A 174 11.63 5.83 -1.82
C ALA A 174 11.70 6.39 -0.38
N LEU A 175 12.63 5.83 0.39
CA LEU A 175 13.14 6.38 1.65
C LEU A 175 14.33 7.31 1.36
N PRO A 176 14.72 8.19 2.30
CA PRO A 176 15.89 9.05 2.16
C PRO A 176 17.12 8.31 1.60
N GLY A 177 17.75 8.90 0.59
CA GLY A 177 18.84 8.27 -0.14
C GLY A 177 19.55 9.23 -1.07
N GLY A 178 20.71 8.79 -1.58
CA GLY A 178 21.56 9.60 -2.47
C GLY A 178 21.17 9.49 -3.94
N TYR A 179 22.14 9.69 -4.83
CA TYR A 179 21.93 9.66 -6.28
C TYR A 179 21.37 8.33 -6.79
N GLY A 180 21.80 7.19 -6.23
CA GLY A 180 21.27 5.89 -6.63
C GLY A 180 19.76 5.77 -6.41
N THR A 181 19.29 6.16 -5.21
CA THR A 181 17.86 6.18 -4.89
C THR A 181 17.08 7.14 -5.79
N LEU A 182 17.65 8.32 -6.09
CA LEU A 182 17.00 9.30 -6.95
C LEU A 182 16.91 8.80 -8.40
N GLU A 183 17.95 8.12 -8.89
CA GLU A 183 17.99 7.54 -10.23
C GLU A 183 16.93 6.45 -10.41
N GLU A 184 16.83 5.53 -9.45
CA GLU A 184 15.80 4.48 -9.42
C GLU A 184 14.38 5.08 -9.33
N LEU A 185 14.19 6.09 -8.47
CA LEU A 185 12.92 6.79 -8.29
C LEU A 185 12.45 7.49 -9.57
N LEU A 186 13.31 8.31 -10.17
CA LEU A 186 12.96 9.10 -11.36
C LEU A 186 12.68 8.19 -12.57
N GLU A 187 13.35 7.04 -12.66
CA GLU A 187 13.06 6.05 -13.71
C GLU A 187 11.64 5.49 -13.57
N MET A 188 11.21 5.11 -12.36
CA MET A 188 9.84 4.60 -12.13
C MET A 188 8.78 5.68 -12.36
N ILE A 189 9.06 6.94 -12.02
CA ILE A 189 8.17 8.07 -12.33
C ILE A 189 8.04 8.24 -13.85
N THR A 190 9.16 8.20 -14.56
CA THR A 190 9.19 8.36 -16.01
C THR A 190 8.45 7.20 -16.70
N TRP A 191 8.64 5.97 -16.25
CA TRP A 191 7.93 4.80 -16.80
C TRP A 191 6.43 4.87 -16.55
N ALA A 192 6.00 5.34 -15.39
CA ALA A 192 4.59 5.62 -15.14
C ALA A 192 4.04 6.68 -16.11
N GLN A 193 4.76 7.80 -16.28
CA GLN A 193 4.38 8.88 -17.20
C GLN A 193 4.24 8.39 -18.65
N LEU A 194 5.15 7.53 -19.08
CA LEU A 194 5.14 6.90 -20.42
C LEU A 194 4.06 5.82 -20.59
N GLY A 195 3.33 5.47 -19.53
CA GLY A 195 2.31 4.43 -19.55
C GLY A 195 2.86 2.99 -19.61
N ILE A 196 4.13 2.80 -19.26
CA ILE A 196 4.78 1.48 -19.18
C ILE A 196 4.22 0.67 -18.00
N HIS A 197 3.86 1.35 -16.91
CA HIS A 197 3.15 0.74 -15.78
C HIS A 197 2.19 1.73 -15.10
N ASP A 198 1.28 1.18 -14.30
CA ASP A 198 0.30 1.92 -13.49
C ASP A 198 0.58 1.80 -11.97
N LYS A 199 1.72 1.21 -11.61
CA LYS A 199 2.15 0.97 -10.22
C LYS A 199 2.39 2.29 -9.49
N PRO A 200 1.91 2.46 -8.25
CA PRO A 200 2.07 3.70 -7.52
C PRO A 200 3.52 3.91 -7.08
N VAL A 201 3.94 5.18 -7.05
CA VAL A 201 5.28 5.61 -6.63
C VAL A 201 5.17 6.53 -5.42
N GLY A 202 5.71 6.06 -4.30
CA GLY A 202 5.65 6.70 -2.99
C GLY A 202 6.98 7.35 -2.57
N LEU A 203 6.90 8.51 -1.92
CA LEU A 203 7.99 9.17 -1.22
C LEU A 203 7.69 9.20 0.28
N LEU A 204 8.52 8.53 1.07
CA LEU A 204 8.48 8.66 2.53
C LEU A 204 9.28 9.89 2.95
N ASN A 205 8.58 11.02 3.11
CA ASN A 205 9.15 12.35 3.28
C ASN A 205 9.50 12.66 4.74
N VAL A 206 10.42 11.86 5.29
CA VAL A 206 10.89 11.97 6.68
C VAL A 206 11.58 13.32 6.90
N ASP A 207 11.16 14.06 7.92
CA ASP A 207 11.70 15.39 8.26
C ASP A 207 11.81 16.37 7.08
N GLY A 208 10.95 16.23 6.07
CA GLY A 208 10.98 17.06 4.88
C GLY A 208 12.15 16.80 3.93
N TYR A 209 12.79 15.63 4.00
CA TYR A 209 13.93 15.26 3.15
C TYR A 209 13.69 15.51 1.65
N TYR A 210 12.48 15.23 1.16
CA TYR A 210 12.09 15.40 -0.23
C TYR A 210 11.42 16.74 -0.55
N ASN A 211 11.35 17.70 0.39
CA ASN A 211 10.68 18.99 0.14
C ASN A 211 11.27 19.72 -1.06
N SER A 212 12.60 19.82 -1.16
CA SER A 212 13.25 20.48 -2.30
C SER A 212 13.02 19.76 -3.62
N LEU A 213 12.98 18.43 -3.62
CA LEU A 213 12.67 17.65 -4.82
C LEU A 213 11.22 17.88 -5.26
N LEU A 214 10.27 17.85 -4.33
CA LEU A 214 8.87 18.11 -4.61
C LEU A 214 8.65 19.52 -5.15
N SER A 215 9.29 20.54 -4.54
CA SER A 215 9.23 21.92 -5.04
C SER A 215 9.87 22.08 -6.42
N PHE A 216 10.96 21.35 -6.72
CA PHE A 216 11.53 21.34 -8.06
C PHE A 216 10.56 20.76 -9.09
N ILE A 217 9.87 19.67 -8.75
CA ILE A 217 8.87 19.05 -9.61
C ILE A 217 7.66 19.98 -9.81
N ASP A 218 7.20 20.64 -8.73
CA ASP A 218 6.14 21.66 -8.82
C ASP A 218 6.55 22.77 -9.79
N LYS A 219 7.81 23.23 -9.71
CA LYS A 219 8.33 24.22 -10.65
C LYS A 219 8.34 23.72 -12.09
N ALA A 220 8.72 22.47 -12.32
CA ALA A 220 8.70 21.88 -13.67
C ALA A 220 7.26 21.74 -14.22
N VAL A 221 6.25 21.59 -13.35
CA VAL A 221 4.83 21.66 -13.75
C VAL A 221 4.44 23.09 -14.13
N GLU A 222 4.79 24.08 -13.30
CA GLU A 222 4.52 25.50 -13.58
C GLU A 222 5.14 25.96 -14.91
N GLU A 223 6.36 25.54 -15.19
CA GLU A 223 7.09 25.87 -16.41
C GLU A 223 6.69 25.00 -17.62
N GLY A 224 5.72 24.09 -17.46
CA GLY A 224 5.15 23.30 -18.56
C GLY A 224 6.00 22.11 -19.03
N PHE A 225 7.07 21.74 -18.30
CA PHE A 225 7.87 20.55 -18.60
C PHE A 225 7.20 19.25 -18.13
N ILE A 226 6.30 19.33 -17.14
CA ILE A 226 5.53 18.20 -16.63
C ILE A 226 4.04 18.53 -16.74
N ASN A 227 3.27 17.64 -17.35
CA ASN A 227 1.81 17.78 -17.41
C ASN A 227 1.24 17.78 -15.98
N PRO A 228 0.31 18.70 -15.61
CA PRO A 228 -0.27 18.75 -14.26
C PRO A 228 -0.85 17.42 -13.78
N SER A 229 -1.40 16.59 -14.66
CA SER A 229 -1.91 15.27 -14.31
C SER A 229 -0.79 14.29 -13.91
N ALA A 230 0.38 14.37 -14.54
CA ALA A 230 1.55 13.55 -14.25
C ALA A 230 2.18 13.90 -12.88
N ARG A 231 1.92 15.09 -12.33
CA ARG A 231 2.34 15.46 -10.98
C ARG A 231 1.80 14.52 -9.90
N HIS A 232 0.63 13.92 -10.17
CA HIS A 232 -0.04 12.98 -9.27
C HIS A 232 0.51 11.55 -9.33
N ILE A 233 1.50 11.27 -10.20
CA ILE A 233 2.23 9.99 -10.17
C ILE A 233 2.92 9.79 -8.82
N ILE A 234 3.43 10.89 -8.24
CA ILE A 234 4.16 10.87 -6.98
C ILE A 234 3.20 11.07 -5.82
N VAL A 235 3.15 10.06 -4.95
CA VAL A 235 2.44 10.12 -3.67
C VAL A 235 3.46 10.39 -2.57
N SER A 236 3.26 11.39 -1.73
CA SER A 236 4.15 11.65 -0.59
C SER A 236 3.40 11.64 0.75
N ALA A 237 4.08 11.21 1.80
CA ALA A 237 3.62 11.32 3.18
C ALA A 237 4.81 11.34 4.15
N PRO A 238 4.67 11.96 5.32
CA PRO A 238 5.74 12.03 6.34
C PRO A 238 5.92 10.74 7.13
N THR A 239 4.91 9.85 7.18
CA THR A 239 4.94 8.60 7.95
C THR A 239 4.67 7.39 7.07
N ALA A 240 5.20 6.22 7.46
CA ALA A 240 5.04 4.99 6.69
C ALA A 240 3.58 4.57 6.59
N LYS A 241 2.86 4.63 7.72
CA LYS A 241 1.42 4.30 7.80
C LYS A 241 0.58 5.14 6.84
N GLU A 242 0.80 6.46 6.83
CA GLU A 242 0.06 7.35 5.94
C GLU A 242 0.42 7.10 4.47
N LEU A 243 1.71 6.89 4.17
CA LEU A 243 2.16 6.61 2.80
C LEU A 243 1.49 5.35 2.26
N VAL A 244 1.59 4.25 3.01
CA VAL A 244 1.02 2.96 2.64
C VAL A 244 -0.47 3.05 2.38
N LYS A 245 -1.22 3.74 3.26
CA LYS A 245 -2.65 3.99 3.06
C LYS A 245 -2.92 4.74 1.75
N LYS A 246 -2.17 5.80 1.45
CA LYS A 246 -2.32 6.56 0.19
C LYS A 246 -1.99 5.71 -1.04
N LEU A 247 -1.02 4.80 -0.96
CA LEU A 247 -0.67 3.89 -2.06
C LEU A 247 -1.81 2.87 -2.31
N GLU A 248 -2.42 2.33 -1.26
CA GLU A 248 -3.61 1.46 -1.36
C GLU A 248 -4.79 2.19 -2.04
N GLU A 249 -4.99 3.47 -1.71
CA GLU A 249 -6.04 4.32 -2.28
C GLU A 249 -5.67 4.89 -3.66
N TYR A 250 -4.44 4.70 -4.13
CA TYR A 250 -3.97 5.23 -5.40
C TYR A 250 -4.67 4.57 -6.60
N PHE A 251 -5.08 5.42 -7.54
CA PHE A 251 -5.49 5.05 -8.88
C PHE A 251 -4.79 5.98 -9.88
N PRO A 252 -4.29 5.48 -11.04
CA PRO A 252 -3.66 6.31 -12.05
C PRO A 252 -4.63 7.38 -12.56
N ARG A 253 -4.24 8.64 -12.47
CA ARG A 253 -5.06 9.80 -12.91
C ARG A 253 -4.47 10.54 -14.10
N HIS A 254 -3.29 10.14 -14.58
CA HIS A 254 -2.58 10.85 -15.65
C HIS A 254 -2.95 10.30 -17.02
N GLU A 255 -2.97 11.21 -17.99
CA GLU A 255 -3.14 10.86 -19.40
C GLU A 255 -1.84 10.22 -19.90
N ARG A 256 -1.94 9.05 -20.53
CA ARG A 256 -0.75 8.29 -20.96
C ARG A 256 -0.14 8.97 -22.18
N VAL A 257 1.16 9.24 -22.15
CA VAL A 257 1.88 9.81 -23.30
C VAL A 257 1.90 8.83 -24.48
N ALA A 258 1.95 7.53 -24.21
CA ALA A 258 1.93 6.47 -25.22
C ALA A 258 0.83 5.44 -24.94
N SER A 259 0.26 4.87 -26.00
CA SER A 259 -0.77 3.83 -25.88
C SER A 259 -0.13 2.50 -25.46
N LYS A 260 -0.85 1.66 -24.71
CA LYS A 260 -0.31 0.38 -24.21
C LYS A 260 0.22 -0.54 -25.34
N LEU A 261 -0.39 -0.44 -26.53
CA LEU A 261 -0.03 -1.18 -27.74
C LEU A 261 1.38 -0.81 -28.28
N SER A 262 1.83 0.45 -28.12
CA SER A 262 3.14 0.86 -28.66
C SER A 262 4.31 0.20 -27.95
N TRP A 263 4.16 -0.13 -26.66
CA TRP A 263 5.18 -0.80 -25.86
C TRP A 263 5.19 -2.34 -26.06
N GLU A 264 4.06 -2.91 -26.46
CA GLU A 264 3.94 -4.35 -26.78
C GLU A 264 4.50 -4.67 -28.17
N MET A 265 4.41 -3.73 -29.13
CA MET A 265 5.04 -3.84 -30.45
C MET A 265 6.56 -4.00 -30.40
N GLY A 266 7.25 -3.48 -29.37
CA GLY A 266 8.70 -3.71 -29.19
C GLY A 266 9.06 -5.14 -28.78
N LYS A 267 8.09 -5.92 -28.27
CA LYS A 267 8.29 -7.34 -27.90
C LYS A 267 8.00 -8.30 -29.07
N LEU A 268 7.25 -7.86 -30.08
CA LEU A 268 7.04 -8.56 -31.33
C LEU A 268 8.05 -8.01 -32.34
N GLY A 269 9.18 -8.69 -32.49
CA GLY A 269 10.29 -8.27 -33.33
C GLY A 269 9.86 -7.68 -34.68
N TYR A 270 10.56 -6.61 -35.07
CA TYR A 270 10.43 -5.90 -36.33
C TYR A 270 10.26 -6.87 -37.51
N SER A 271 9.03 -7.03 -38.02
CA SER A 271 8.82 -7.55 -39.37
C SER A 271 8.74 -6.36 -40.31
N SER A 272 9.91 -5.96 -40.82
CA SER A 272 9.97 -5.06 -41.97
C SER A 272 9.36 -5.78 -43.17
N LYS A 273 8.18 -5.34 -43.61
CA LYS A 273 7.84 -5.36 -45.03
C LYS A 273 7.62 -3.92 -45.47
N CYS A 274 8.68 -3.36 -46.06
CA CYS A 274 8.63 -2.16 -46.84
C CYS A 274 8.23 -2.58 -48.26
N ASP A 275 6.95 -2.47 -48.61
CA ASP A 275 6.52 -2.54 -50.00
C ASP A 275 6.63 -1.13 -50.60
N ILE A 276 7.76 -0.87 -51.26
CA ILE A 276 7.90 0.21 -52.23
C ILE A 276 7.22 -0.27 -53.51
N SER A 277 6.06 0.30 -53.84
CA SER A 277 5.48 0.18 -55.18
C SER A 277 5.92 1.38 -56.02
N ARG A 278 6.35 1.05 -57.24
CA ARG A 278 6.83 1.92 -58.32
C ARG A 278 5.81 2.94 -58.80
#